data_AF-A0A931SAW6-F1
#
_entry.id   AF-A0A931SAW6-F1
#
_cell.length_a   1.000
_cell.length_b   1.000
_cell.length_c   1.000
_cell.angle_alpha   90.00
_cell.angle_beta   90.00
_cell.angle_gamma   90.00
#
_symmetry.space_group_name_H-M   'P 1'
#
loop_
_entity.id
_entity.type
_entity.pdbx_description
1 polymer ?
#
loop_
_entity_poly.entity_id
_entity_poly.type
_entity_poly.pdbx_seq_one_letter_code
_entity_poly.pdbx_strand_id
1 'polypeptide(L)' 'MHRRLNVTLPEETIRLIDRVATKGDRSRFIDEAVRHFVRGRRLRELRARVKEGAQKRAERDLRIAEEWAVLKEKPW' A
#
# COMPACT_ATOMS: atom_id res chain seq x y z
N MET A 1 -18.23 8.34 -14.35
CA MET A 1 -17.69 8.92 -15.61
C MET A 1 -16.58 8.03 -16.11
N HIS A 2 -16.58 7.66 -17.39
CA HIS A 2 -15.51 6.87 -18.02
C HIS A 2 -14.85 7.71 -19.11
N ARG A 3 -13.52 7.60 -19.26
CA ARG A 3 -12.75 8.23 -20.34
C ARG A 3 -12.07 7.15 -21.16
N ARG A 4 -12.22 7.21 -22.49
CA ARG A 4 -11.50 6.31 -23.41
C ARG A 4 -10.04 6.76 -23.52
N LEU A 5 -9.12 5.82 -23.36
CA LEU A 5 -7.67 6.03 -23.45
C LEU A 5 -7.10 4.97 -24.40
N ASN A 6 -6.20 5.38 -25.29
CA ASN A 6 -5.41 4.45 -26.10
C ASN A 6 -4.08 4.20 -25.38
N VAL A 7 -3.79 2.95 -25.07
CA VAL A 7 -2.54 2.53 -24.42
C VAL A 7 -1.92 1.40 -25.20
N THR A 8 -0.60 1.44 -25.36
CA THR A 8 0.18 0.35 -25.92
C THR A 8 0.65 -0.54 -24.78
N LEU A 9 0.39 -1.83 -24.87
CA LEU A 9 0.82 -2.83 -23.90
C LEU A 9 1.61 -3.93 -24.64
N PRO A 10 2.58 -4.58 -23.96
CA PRO A 10 3.23 -5.77 -24.49
C PRO A 10 2.22 -6.83 -24.89
N GLU A 11 2.50 -7.57 -25.96
CA GLU A 11 1.58 -8.59 -26.48
C GLU A 11 1.30 -9.69 -25.43
N GLU A 12 2.31 -10.06 -24.64
CA GLU A 12 2.17 -10.97 -23.50
C GLU A 12 1.13 -10.51 -22.48
N THR A 13 1.07 -9.21 -22.19
CA THR A 13 0.12 -8.61 -21.25
C THR A 13 -1.29 -8.64 -21.83
N ILE A 14 -1.44 -8.38 -23.13
CA ILE A 14 -2.73 -8.51 -23.82
C ILE A 14 -3.20 -9.96 -23.78
N ARG A 15 -2.33 -10.95 -24.04
CA ARG A 15 -2.66 -12.38 -23.94
C ARG A 15 -3.05 -12.79 -22.51
N LEU A 16 -2.44 -12.20 -21.48
CA LEU A 16 -2.84 -12.40 -20.09
C LEU A 16 -4.24 -11.86 -19.81
N ILE A 17 -4.51 -10.63 -20.25
CA ILE A 17 -5.83 -10.00 -20.11
C ILE A 17 -6.88 -10.86 -20.83
N ASP A 18 -6.59 -11.34 -22.04
CA ASP A 18 -7.53 -12.12 -22.84
C ASP A 18 -7.88 -13.49 -22.29
N ARG A 19 -6.99 -14.08 -21.48
CA ARG A 19 -7.26 -15.34 -20.77
C ARG A 19 -8.20 -15.17 -19.59
N VAL A 20 -8.26 -13.98 -19.01
CA VAL A 20 -8.96 -13.73 -17.74
C VAL A 20 -10.22 -12.91 -17.96
N ALA A 21 -10.16 -11.90 -18.81
CA ALA A 21 -11.27 -11.02 -19.12
C ALA A 21 -12.07 -11.58 -20.30
N THR A 22 -13.37 -11.80 -20.10
CA THR A 22 -14.29 -12.13 -21.19
C THR A 22 -14.42 -10.95 -22.16
N LYS A 23 -14.94 -11.22 -23.36
CA LYS A 23 -15.09 -10.22 -24.42
C LYS A 23 -15.94 -9.04 -23.92
N GLY A 24 -15.34 -7.84 -23.88
CA GLY A 24 -15.99 -6.61 -23.37
C GLY A 24 -15.59 -6.23 -21.95
N ASP A 25 -14.96 -7.13 -21.18
CA ASP A 25 -14.60 -6.88 -19.77
C ASP A 25 -13.15 -6.42 -19.55
N ARG A 26 -12.38 -6.26 -20.63
CA ARG A 26 -10.97 -5.83 -20.59
C ARG A 26 -10.77 -4.50 -19.84
N SER A 27 -11.63 -3.52 -20.10
CA SER A 27 -11.53 -2.20 -19.45
C SER A 27 -11.80 -2.27 -17.95
N ARG A 28 -12.73 -3.11 -17.52
CA ARG A 28 -13.00 -3.36 -16.09
C ARG A 28 -11.83 -4.07 -15.44
N PHE A 29 -11.31 -5.12 -16.07
CA PHE A 29 -10.14 -5.84 -15.58
C PHE A 29 -8.93 -4.91 -15.40
N ILE A 30 -8.67 -4.03 -16.38
CA ILE A 30 -7.61 -3.03 -16.29
C ILE A 30 -7.85 -2.04 -15.13
N ASP A 31 -9.07 -1.53 -14.96
CA ASP A 31 -9.39 -0.64 -13.83
C ASP A 31 -9.17 -1.33 -12.47
N GLU A 32 -9.63 -2.58 -12.32
CA GLU A 32 -9.44 -3.36 -11.09
C GLU A 32 -7.95 -3.62 -10.82
N ALA A 33 -7.18 -4.00 -11.84
CA ALA A 33 -5.75 -4.23 -11.74
C ALA A 33 -4.99 -2.95 -11.33
N VAL A 34 -5.30 -1.81 -11.94
CA VAL A 34 -4.69 -0.51 -11.59
C VAL A 34 -5.02 -0.13 -10.15
N ARG A 35 -6.27 -0.25 -9.72
CA ARG A 35 -6.67 0.04 -8.33
C ARG A 35 -5.96 -0.87 -7.34
N HIS A 36 -5.87 -2.17 -7.65
CA HIS A 36 -5.15 -3.13 -6.81
C HIS A 36 -3.67 -2.75 -6.69
N PHE A 37 -3.00 -2.48 -7.81
CA PHE A 37 -1.60 -2.09 -7.83
C PHE A 37 -1.32 -0.81 -7.03
N VAL A 38 -2.13 0.23 -7.23
CA VAL A 38 -2.00 1.51 -6.51
C VAL A 38 -2.21 1.33 -5.01
N ARG A 39 -3.23 0.56 -4.58
CA ARG A 39 -3.45 0.26 -3.16
C ARG A 39 -2.26 -0.47 -2.54
N GLY A 40 -1.74 -1.50 -3.22
CA GLY A 40 -0.57 -2.25 -2.76
C GLY A 40 0.68 -1.38 -2.66
N ARG A 41 0.91 -0.50 -3.64
CA ARG A 41 2.04 0.45 -3.62
C ARG A 41 1.94 1.43 -2.45
N ARG A 42 0.77 2.05 -2.24
CA ARG A 42 0.54 2.99 -1.13
C ARG A 42 0.76 2.33 0.23
N LEU A 43 0.31 1.08 0.41
CA LEU A 43 0.52 0.36 1.66
C LEU A 43 2.02 0.10 1.94
N ARG A 44 2.79 -0.27 0.91
CA ARG A 44 4.25 -0.45 1.05
C ARG A 44 4.95 0.86 1.40
N GLU A 45 4.61 1.95 0.73
CA GLU A 45 5.16 3.28 1.01
C GLU A 45 4.80 3.73 2.43
N LEU A 46 3.56 3.51 2.88
CA LEU A 46 3.13 3.84 4.24
C LEU A 46 3.92 3.03 5.29
N ARG A 47 4.06 1.72 5.09
CA ARG A 47 4.85 0.85 6.00
C ARG A 47 6.30 1.32 6.10
N ALA A 48 6.91 1.69 4.97
CA ALA A 48 8.26 2.22 4.94
C ALA A 48 8.39 3.52 5.76
N ARG A 49 7.46 4.46 5.57
CA ARG A 49 7.43 5.72 6.33
C ARG A 49 7.17 5.52 7.82
N VAL A 50 6.30 4.59 8.20
CA VAL A 50 6.06 4.24 9.61
C VAL A 50 7.32 3.65 10.23
N LYS A 51 7.99 2.71 9.54
CA LYS A 51 9.25 2.12 10.01
C LYS A 51 10.33 3.18 10.20
N GLU A 52 10.53 4.04 9.20
CA GLU A 52 11.52 5.13 9.28
C GLU A 52 11.20 6.07 10.43
N GLY A 53 9.93 6.46 10.60
CA GLY A 53 9.50 7.30 11.70
C GLY A 53 9.74 6.66 13.07
N ALA A 54 9.46 5.37 13.22
CA ALA A 54 9.74 4.63 14.46
C ALA A 54 11.23 4.59 14.77
N GLN A 55 12.08 4.34 13.76
CA GLN A 55 13.53 4.34 13.93
C GLN A 55 14.06 5.71 14.34
N LYS A 56 13.61 6.79 13.69
CA LYS A 56 14.03 8.16 14.01
C LYS A 56 13.63 8.60 15.42
N ARG A 57 12.54 8.05 15.95
CA ARG A 57 12.00 8.42 17.28
C ARG A 57 12.33 7.41 18.36
N ALA A 58 13.05 6.33 18.03
CA ALA A 58 13.30 5.21 18.93
C ALA A 58 13.91 5.64 20.26
N GLU A 59 14.94 6.50 20.23
CA GLU A 59 15.61 7.00 21.44
C GLU A 59 14.66 7.83 22.32
N ARG A 60 13.92 8.76 21.72
CA ARG A 60 12.92 9.57 22.43
C ARG A 60 11.83 8.70 23.03
N ASP A 61 11.30 7.78 22.26
CA ASP A 61 10.19 6.91 22.65
C ASP A 61 10.65 5.94 23.77
N LEU A 62 11.90 5.48 23.74
CA LEU A 62 12.52 4.71 24.82
C LEU A 62 12.65 5.54 26.11
N ARG A 63 13.20 6.75 26.03
CA ARG A 63 13.34 7.63 27.19
C ARG A 63 11.99 7.92 27.86
N ILE A 64 10.97 8.21 27.07
CA ILE A 64 9.60 8.39 27.58
C ILE A 64 9.11 7.10 28.25
N ALA A 65 9.31 5.94 27.62
CA ALA A 65 8.90 4.67 28.22
C ALA A 65 9.59 4.41 29.56
N GLU A 66 10.88 4.73 29.68
CA GLU A 66 11.65 4.61 30.92
C GLU A 66 11.15 5.58 32.00
N GLU A 67 10.92 6.85 31.66
CA GLU A 67 10.36 7.87 32.57
C GLU A 67 9.01 7.41 33.15
N TRP A 68 8.15 6.83 32.31
CA TRP A 68 6.82 6.36 32.72
C TRP A 68 6.84 5.00 33.43
N ALA A 69 7.88 4.17 33.22
CA ALA A 69 8.01 2.89 33.92
C ALA A 69 8.12 3.09 35.44
N VAL A 70 8.80 4.15 35.87
CA VAL A 70 8.97 4.50 37.29
C VAL A 70 7.63 4.80 37.99
N LEU A 71 6.62 5.25 37.25
CA LEU A 71 5.29 5.58 37.80
C LEU A 71 4.37 4.37 37.91
N LYS A 72 4.67 3.25 37.24
CA LYS A 72 3.85 2.03 37.29
C LYS A 72 3.97 1.26 38.62
N GLU A 73 4.95 1.56 39.46
CA GLU A 73 5.15 0.88 40.75
C GLU A 73 4.26 1.40 41.89
N LYS A 74 3.41 2.41 41.65
CA LYS A 74 2.37 2.79 42.62
C LYS A 74 1.02 2.25 42.17
N PRO A 75 0.54 1.12 42.74
CA PRO A 75 -0.86 0.77 42.63
C PRO A 75 -1.69 1.87 43.31
N TRP A 76 -2.80 2.21 42.68
CA TRP A 76 -3.81 3.15 43.17
C TRP A 76 -4.26 2.80 44.59
#